data_AF-A0A7T8HLA4-F1
#
_entry.id   AF-A0A7T8HLA4-F1
#
_cell.length_a   1.000
_cell.length_b   1.000
_cell.length_c   1.000
_cell.angle_alpha   90.00
_cell.angle_beta   90.00
_cell.angle_gamma   90.00
#
_symmetry.space_group_name_H-M   'P 1'
#
loop_
_entity.id
_entity.type
_entity.pdbx_description
1 polymer ?
#
loop_
_entity_poly.entity_id
_entity_poly.type
_entity_poly.pdbx_seq_one_letter_code
_entity_poly.pdbx_strand_id
1 'polypeptide(L)'
;GQDLGRKPGSGGHNKKRTAEFLADLSDTIEASPTTSMRKQAKNLGVSKDTIRNAVQDLGLLLSDASKETRVIKGKKLLTWMKPSSPDCNHLTMASGAIPHASVDALKAAVEKEWAEMSVDFIVKTCKAFRPRIDAMLKANGGHFEL
;
A
#
# COMPACT_ATOMS: atom_id res chain seq x y z
N GLY A 1 4.45 -45.73 -23.29
CA GLY A 1 4.38 -44.56 -22.39
C GLY A 1 5.03 -43.41 -23.10
N GLN A 2 4.30 -42.31 -23.31
CA GLN A 2 4.85 -41.14 -24.01
C GLN A 2 5.86 -40.42 -23.11
N ASP A 3 7.03 -40.18 -23.69
CA ASP A 3 8.18 -39.45 -23.15
C ASP A 3 7.79 -38.00 -22.82
N LEU A 4 7.79 -37.64 -21.53
CA LEU A 4 7.58 -36.28 -21.04
C LEU A 4 8.89 -35.48 -21.11
N GLY A 5 9.48 -35.42 -22.31
CA GLY A 5 10.62 -34.56 -22.59
C GLY A 5 10.27 -33.09 -22.31
N ARG A 6 10.99 -32.48 -21.36
CA ARG A 6 10.84 -31.06 -21.01
C ARG A 6 11.12 -30.19 -22.25
N LYS A 7 10.14 -29.39 -22.70
CA LYS A 7 10.31 -28.45 -23.82
C LYS A 7 11.50 -27.49 -23.55
N PRO A 8 12.44 -27.34 -24.50
CA PRO A 8 13.46 -26.30 -24.44
C PRO A 8 12.78 -24.93 -24.49
N GLY A 9 13.09 -24.04 -23.54
CA GLY A 9 12.42 -22.74 -23.38
C GLY A 9 11.51 -22.63 -22.15
N SER A 10 11.31 -23.70 -21.38
CA SER A 10 10.59 -23.67 -20.09
C SER A 10 11.40 -23.06 -18.92
N GLY A 11 12.52 -22.39 -19.21
CA GLY A 11 13.26 -21.56 -18.26
C GLY A 11 12.66 -20.16 -18.26
N GLY A 12 12.03 -19.79 -17.16
CA GLY A 12 11.17 -18.60 -17.05
C GLY A 12 11.77 -17.29 -17.57
N HIS A 13 10.87 -16.38 -17.93
CA HIS A 13 11.09 -15.00 -18.37
C HIS A 13 11.95 -14.11 -17.45
N ASN A 14 12.55 -14.68 -16.39
CA ASN A 14 13.49 -14.03 -15.47
C ASN A 14 14.83 -13.65 -16.15
N LYS A 15 15.09 -14.08 -17.39
CA LYS A 15 16.30 -13.71 -18.17
C LYS A 15 16.40 -12.22 -18.52
N LYS A 16 15.36 -11.41 -18.30
CA LYS A 16 15.39 -9.97 -18.61
C LYS A 16 15.50 -9.05 -17.39
N ARG A 17 15.52 -9.55 -16.14
CA ARG A 17 15.76 -8.73 -14.92
C ARG A 17 17.25 -8.66 -14.58
N THR A 18 18.08 -8.31 -15.57
CA THR A 18 19.50 -8.05 -15.34
C THR A 18 19.68 -6.70 -14.63
N ALA A 19 20.84 -6.47 -14.02
CA ALA A 19 21.15 -5.18 -13.40
C ALA A 19 21.03 -4.02 -14.40
N GLU A 20 21.46 -4.25 -15.65
CA GLU A 20 21.32 -3.31 -16.76
C GLU A 20 19.86 -2.95 -17.04
N PHE A 21 18.98 -3.96 -17.13
CA PHE A 21 17.55 -3.71 -17.32
C PHE A 21 16.92 -2.90 -16.17
N LEU A 22 17.33 -3.16 -14.93
CA LEU A 22 16.84 -2.43 -13.78
C LEU A 22 17.31 -0.97 -13.81
N ALA A 23 18.55 -0.71 -14.21
CA ALA A 23 19.07 0.64 -14.41
C ALA A 23 18.31 1.37 -15.52
N ASP A 24 18.17 0.77 -16.70
CA ASP A 24 17.43 1.34 -17.84
C ASP A 24 15.96 1.65 -17.48
N LEU A 25 15.32 0.75 -16.72
CA LEU A 25 13.95 0.94 -16.25
C LEU A 25 13.87 2.10 -15.24
N SER A 26 14.83 2.21 -14.33
CA SER A 26 14.92 3.32 -13.38
C SER A 26 15.04 4.65 -14.11
N ASP A 27 15.99 4.76 -15.05
CA ASP A 27 16.22 5.96 -15.85
C ASP A 27 14.97 6.36 -16.65
N THR A 28 14.26 5.38 -17.20
CA THR A 28 13.00 5.60 -17.94
C THR A 28 11.88 6.11 -17.02
N ILE A 29 11.82 5.61 -15.78
CA ILE A 29 10.86 6.07 -14.77
C ILE A 29 11.22 7.49 -14.31
N GLU A 30 12.50 7.78 -14.07
CA GLU A 30 12.97 9.10 -13.66
C GLU A 30 12.72 10.17 -14.73
N ALA A 31 12.99 9.85 -16.00
CA ALA A 31 12.75 10.74 -17.12
C ALA A 31 11.26 11.02 -17.35
N SER A 32 10.35 10.10 -16.98
CA SER A 32 8.92 10.22 -17.22
C SER A 32 8.08 9.43 -16.20
N PRO A 33 7.96 9.92 -14.95
CA PRO A 33 7.39 9.17 -13.83
C PRO A 33 5.88 8.91 -13.94
N THR A 34 5.19 9.64 -14.81
CA THR A 34 3.75 9.47 -15.08
C THR A 34 3.46 8.38 -16.11
N THR A 35 4.48 7.77 -16.71
CA THR A 35 4.31 6.73 -17.72
C THR A 35 3.77 5.45 -17.09
N SER A 36 2.64 4.95 -17.60
CA SER A 36 2.07 3.70 -17.08
C SER A 36 3.00 2.50 -17.28
N MET A 37 3.01 1.57 -16.32
CA MET A 37 3.75 0.29 -16.42
C MET A 37 3.41 -0.50 -17.70
N ARG A 38 2.17 -0.40 -18.21
CA ARG A 38 1.78 -1.04 -19.48
C ARG A 38 2.52 -0.44 -20.68
N LYS A 39 2.69 0.88 -20.70
CA LYS A 39 3.43 1.58 -21.76
C LYS A 39 4.93 1.28 -21.68
N GLN A 40 5.50 1.25 -20.48
CA GLN A 40 6.89 0.83 -20.26
C GLN A 40 7.12 -0.63 -20.70
N ALA A 41 6.20 -1.53 -20.37
CA ALA A 41 6.26 -2.93 -20.81
C ALA A 41 6.30 -3.06 -22.34
N LYS A 42 5.48 -2.27 -23.05
CA LYS A 42 5.48 -2.23 -24.52
C LYS A 42 6.81 -1.71 -25.07
N ASN A 43 7.36 -0.64 -24.49
CA ASN A 43 8.62 -0.04 -24.93
C ASN A 43 9.81 -0.98 -24.74
N LEU A 44 9.86 -1.69 -23.61
CA LEU A 44 10.96 -2.59 -23.24
C LEU A 44 10.77 -4.03 -23.75
N GLY A 45 9.65 -4.32 -24.42
CA GLY A 45 9.37 -5.66 -24.97
C GLY A 45 9.32 -6.74 -23.89
N VAL A 46 8.71 -6.42 -22.74
CA VAL A 46 8.51 -7.33 -21.60
C VAL A 46 7.05 -7.38 -21.19
N SER A 47 6.68 -8.35 -20.35
CA SER A 47 5.34 -8.38 -19.78
C SER A 47 5.16 -7.26 -18.75
N LYS A 48 3.91 -6.83 -18.55
CA LYS A 48 3.56 -5.90 -17.47
C LYS A 48 3.99 -6.44 -16.10
N ASP A 49 3.87 -7.75 -15.88
CA ASP A 49 4.20 -8.37 -14.61
C ASP A 49 5.72 -8.33 -14.34
N THR A 50 6.55 -8.47 -15.38
CA THR A 50 8.00 -8.24 -15.28
C THR A 50 8.32 -6.81 -14.85
N ILE A 51 7.65 -5.80 -15.44
CA ILE A 51 7.81 -4.39 -15.03
C ILE A 51 7.37 -4.19 -13.59
N ARG A 52 6.20 -4.73 -13.18
CA ARG A 52 5.71 -4.57 -11.80
C ARG A 52 6.71 -5.14 -10.79
N ASN A 53 7.21 -6.33 -11.04
CA ASN A 53 8.16 -6.99 -10.14
C ASN A 53 9.50 -6.24 -10.11
N ALA A 54 9.98 -5.73 -11.24
CA ALA A 54 11.19 -4.91 -11.31
C ALA A 54 11.04 -3.56 -10.57
N VAL A 55 9.90 -2.88 -10.76
CA VAL A 55 9.53 -1.67 -9.99
C VAL A 55 9.45 -1.96 -8.49
N GLN A 56 9.01 -3.16 -8.12
CA GLN A 56 8.98 -3.60 -6.72
C GLN A 56 10.39 -3.84 -6.17
N ASP A 57 11.29 -4.47 -6.95
CA ASP A 57 12.69 -4.63 -6.55
C ASP A 57 13.39 -3.28 -6.36
N LEU A 58 13.06 -2.31 -7.22
CA LEU A 58 13.57 -0.93 -7.17
C LEU A 58 12.91 -0.09 -6.07
N GLY A 59 11.83 -0.57 -5.42
CA GLY A 59 11.09 0.18 -4.41
C GLY A 59 10.29 1.38 -4.95
N LEU A 60 10.01 1.43 -6.26
CA LEU A 60 9.39 2.56 -6.97
C LEU A 60 7.87 2.42 -7.18
N LEU A 61 7.22 1.50 -6.48
CA LEU A 61 5.80 1.17 -6.70
C LEU A 61 4.83 2.31 -6.32
N LEU A 62 5.31 3.30 -5.56
CA LEU A 62 4.59 4.51 -5.17
C LEU A 62 5.34 5.74 -5.69
N SER A 63 4.60 6.69 -6.26
CA SER A 63 5.13 8.03 -6.53
C SER A 63 5.53 8.72 -5.25
N ASP A 64 6.50 9.63 -5.32
CA ASP A 64 6.96 10.39 -4.15
C ASP A 64 5.83 11.21 -3.52
N ALA A 65 4.97 11.83 -4.34
CA ALA A 65 3.76 12.51 -3.85
C ALA A 65 2.82 11.58 -3.06
N SER A 66 2.71 10.30 -3.46
CA SER A 66 1.90 9.32 -2.74
C SER A 66 2.56 8.93 -1.41
N LYS A 67 3.89 8.76 -1.40
CA LYS A 67 4.68 8.50 -0.20
C LYS A 67 4.57 9.65 0.80
N GLU A 68 4.69 10.90 0.34
CA GLU A 68 4.53 12.10 1.15
C GLU A 68 3.14 12.19 1.77
N THR A 69 2.08 12.01 0.96
CA THR A 69 0.69 12.00 1.45
C THR A 69 0.51 10.95 2.55
N ARG A 70 1.14 9.79 2.41
CA ARG A 70 1.10 8.71 3.42
C ARG A 70 1.84 9.09 4.69
N VAL A 71 3.02 9.69 4.58
CA VAL A 71 3.77 10.17 5.75
C VAL A 71 2.94 11.21 6.53
N ILE A 72 2.31 12.16 5.83
CA ILE A 72 1.41 13.15 6.45
C ILE A 72 0.27 12.46 7.20
N LYS A 73 -0.42 11.52 6.54
CA LYS A 73 -1.53 10.76 7.15
C LYS A 73 -1.07 9.90 8.33
N GLY A 74 0.07 9.23 8.21
CA GLY A 74 0.65 8.39 9.27
C GLY A 74 1.02 9.18 10.52
N LYS A 75 1.65 10.34 10.36
CA LYS A 75 1.96 11.25 11.49
C LYS A 75 0.68 11.68 12.21
N LYS A 76 -0.37 12.03 11.46
CA LYS A 76 -1.68 12.41 11.99
C LYS A 76 -2.35 11.25 12.75
N LEU A 77 -2.32 10.04 12.20
CA LEU A 77 -2.82 8.83 12.88
C LEU A 77 -2.04 8.57 14.18
N LEU A 78 -0.72 8.70 14.17
CA LEU A 78 0.11 8.48 15.36
C LEU A 78 -0.17 9.50 16.47
N THR A 79 -0.49 10.75 16.10
CA THR A 79 -0.92 11.77 17.07
C THR A 79 -2.24 11.39 17.74
N TRP A 80 -3.17 10.80 17.00
CA TRP A 80 -4.48 10.37 17.51
C TRP A 80 -4.42 9.10 18.36
N MET A 81 -3.44 8.23 18.12
CA MET A 81 -3.25 7.01 18.91
C MET A 81 -2.52 7.24 20.25
N LYS A 82 -2.19 8.49 20.62
CA LYS A 82 -1.63 8.77 21.95
C LYS A 82 -2.78 8.79 22.97
N PRO A 83 -2.67 8.10 24.11
CA PRO A 83 -3.75 7.93 25.11
C PRO A 83 -4.17 9.22 25.84
N SER A 84 -3.68 10.38 25.41
CA SER A 84 -3.90 11.69 26.03
C SER A 84 -4.55 12.73 25.09
N SER A 85 -5.07 12.31 23.94
CA SER A 85 -5.88 13.21 23.08
C SER A 85 -7.35 13.11 23.52
N PRO A 86 -8.01 14.20 23.95
CA PRO A 86 -9.41 14.19 24.40
C PRO A 86 -10.39 13.78 23.29
N ASP A 87 -9.95 13.86 22.03
CA ASP A 87 -10.81 13.74 20.86
C ASP A 87 -10.44 12.49 20.04
N CYS A 88 -10.81 11.30 20.53
CA CYS A 88 -10.80 10.06 19.75
C CYS A 88 -12.07 9.89 18.89
N ASN A 89 -12.74 10.99 18.50
CA ASN A 89 -13.95 10.96 17.69
C ASN A 89 -13.62 11.25 16.21
N HIS A 90 -13.11 10.25 15.48
CA HIS A 90 -13.20 10.25 14.01
C HIS A 90 -13.03 8.83 13.40
N LEU A 91 -13.97 7.93 13.67
CA LEU A 91 -14.13 6.70 12.90
C LEU A 91 -15.31 6.84 11.93
N THR A 92 -15.08 7.45 10.77
CA THR A 92 -16.02 7.42 9.62
C THR A 92 -15.74 6.25 8.66
N MET A 93 -14.97 5.24 9.08
CA MET A 93 -14.59 4.12 8.20
C MET A 93 -15.55 2.92 8.26
N ALA A 94 -16.39 2.78 9.31
CA ALA A 94 -17.25 1.61 9.49
C ALA A 94 -18.75 1.85 9.21
N SER A 95 -19.19 3.11 9.18
CA SER A 95 -20.61 3.45 8.99
C SER A 95 -21.04 3.61 7.53
N GLY A 96 -20.09 3.62 6.59
CA GLY A 96 -20.36 3.86 5.16
C GLY A 96 -21.22 2.79 4.46
N ALA A 97 -21.58 1.70 5.14
CA ALA A 97 -22.43 0.65 4.60
C ALA A 97 -23.93 0.87 4.87
N ILE A 98 -24.30 1.73 5.82
CA ILE A 98 -25.70 2.02 6.17
C ILE A 98 -25.98 3.48 5.79
N PRO A 99 -26.94 3.75 4.88
CA PRO A 99 -27.38 5.11 4.62
C PRO A 99 -27.92 5.73 5.91
N HIS A 100 -27.31 6.83 6.36
CA HIS A 100 -27.81 7.59 7.50
C HIS A 100 -28.64 8.79 7.00
N ALA A 101 -29.74 9.08 7.68
CA ALA A 101 -30.65 10.17 7.30
C ALA A 101 -30.04 11.58 7.46
N SER A 102 -28.98 11.71 8.28
CA SER A 102 -28.26 12.96 8.48
C SER A 102 -26.84 12.70 9.01
N VAL A 103 -25.99 13.74 8.98
CA VAL A 103 -24.66 13.72 9.61
C VAL A 103 -24.76 13.47 11.12
N ASP A 104 -25.79 13.98 11.78
CA ASP A 104 -25.98 13.76 13.22
C ASP A 104 -26.43 12.32 13.53
N ALA A 105 -27.25 11.71 12.67
CA ALA A 105 -27.56 10.29 12.77
C ALA A 105 -26.32 9.41 12.58
N LEU A 106 -25.42 9.81 11.68
CA LEU A 106 -24.13 9.17 11.51
C LEU A 106 -23.25 9.31 12.77
N LYS A 107 -23.13 10.51 13.34
CA LYS A 107 -22.36 10.74 14.58
C LYS A 107 -22.88 9.88 15.73
N ALA A 108 -24.19 9.88 15.95
CA ALA A 108 -24.82 9.10 17.00
C ALA A 108 -24.60 7.59 16.83
N ALA A 109 -24.65 7.08 15.59
CA ALA A 109 -24.34 5.68 15.31
C ALA A 109 -22.87 5.35 15.63
N VAL A 110 -21.94 6.21 15.23
CA VAL A 110 -20.50 6.02 15.54
C VAL A 110 -20.25 6.04 17.05
N GLU A 111 -20.87 6.95 17.79
CA GLU A 111 -20.74 7.04 19.24
C GLU A 111 -21.31 5.80 19.95
N LYS A 112 -22.45 5.28 19.47
CA LYS A 112 -23.04 4.05 19.98
C LYS A 112 -22.10 2.86 19.78
N GLU A 113 -21.63 2.64 18.55
CA GLU A 113 -20.71 1.53 18.22
C GLU A 113 -19.38 1.65 18.97
N TRP A 114 -18.90 2.89 19.18
CA TRP A 114 -17.70 3.15 19.99
C TRP A 114 -17.91 2.78 21.46
N ALA A 115 -19.07 3.09 22.03
CA ALA A 115 -19.42 2.73 23.40
C ALA A 115 -19.60 1.22 23.59
N GLU A 116 -20.06 0.51 22.56
CA GLU A 116 -20.23 -0.94 22.57
C GLU A 116 -18.92 -1.72 22.34
N MET A 117 -17.88 -1.06 21.79
CA MET A 117 -16.58 -1.69 21.58
C MET A 117 -15.84 -1.96 22.90
N SER A 118 -15.31 -3.18 23.05
CA SER A 118 -14.51 -3.51 24.22
C SER A 118 -13.15 -2.78 24.20
N VAL A 119 -12.73 -2.33 25.38
CA VAL A 119 -11.39 -1.73 25.57
C VAL A 119 -10.29 -2.69 25.10
N ASP A 120 -10.45 -3.98 25.35
CA ASP A 120 -9.51 -5.02 24.89
C ASP A 120 -9.41 -5.09 23.37
N PHE A 121 -10.53 -4.96 22.66
CA PHE A 121 -10.53 -4.92 21.19
C PHE A 121 -9.81 -3.67 20.68
N ILE A 122 -10.06 -2.51 21.29
CA ILE A 122 -9.38 -1.25 20.95
C ILE A 122 -7.87 -1.38 21.17
N VAL A 123 -7.45 -1.86 22.35
CA VAL A 123 -6.03 -2.06 22.68
C VAL A 123 -5.37 -3.07 21.74
N LYS A 124 -6.02 -4.20 21.45
CA LYS A 124 -5.51 -5.21 20.51
C LYS A 124 -5.34 -4.63 19.11
N THR A 125 -6.31 -3.85 18.64
CA THR A 125 -6.28 -3.17 17.34
C THR A 125 -5.13 -2.15 17.30
N CYS A 126 -5.01 -1.27 18.29
CA CYS A 126 -3.92 -0.31 18.37
C CYS A 126 -2.54 -0.99 18.39
N LYS A 127 -2.38 -2.08 19.16
CA LYS A 127 -1.14 -2.88 19.20
C LYS A 127 -0.78 -3.50 17.84
N ALA A 128 -1.77 -3.91 17.06
CA ALA A 128 -1.56 -4.47 15.72
C ALA A 128 -1.22 -3.40 14.68
N PHE A 129 -1.88 -2.24 14.72
CA PHE A 129 -1.74 -1.21 13.68
C PHE A 129 -0.58 -0.25 13.90
N ARG A 130 -0.22 0.04 15.16
CA ARG A 130 0.84 1.03 15.45
C ARG A 130 2.21 0.64 14.89
N PRO A 131 2.69 -0.61 15.02
CA PRO A 131 3.95 -1.03 14.42
C PRO A 131 3.98 -0.84 12.90
N ARG A 132 2.83 -1.03 12.22
CA ARG A 132 2.71 -0.86 10.76
C ARG A 132 2.87 0.59 10.34
N ILE A 133 2.24 1.51 11.07
CA ILE A 133 2.40 2.95 10.82
C ILE A 133 3.85 3.37 11.08
N ASP A 134 4.46 2.88 12.15
CA ASP A 134 5.86 3.18 12.46
C ASP A 134 6.82 2.63 11.39
N ALA A 135 6.60 1.41 10.91
CA ALA A 135 7.38 0.82 9.80
C ALA A 135 7.18 1.61 8.49
N MET A 136 5.96 2.02 8.19
CA MET A 136 5.65 2.90 7.05
C MET A 136 6.36 4.25 7.17
N LEU A 137 6.39 4.86 8.35
CA LEU A 137 7.10 6.13 8.57
C LEU A 137 8.62 5.97 8.45
N LYS A 138 9.20 4.88 9.01
CA LYS A 138 10.63 4.56 8.86
C LYS A 138 11.03 4.35 7.40
N ALA A 139 10.13 3.78 6.58
CA ALA A 139 10.33 3.60 5.15
C ALA A 139 9.88 4.82 4.30
N ASN A 140 9.70 6.00 4.90
CA ASN A 140 9.27 7.22 4.25
C ASN A 140 8.00 7.03 3.36
N GLY A 141 7.00 6.30 3.85
CA GLY A 141 5.76 6.02 3.12
C GLY A 141 5.78 4.78 2.22
N GLY A 142 6.92 4.09 2.10
CA GLY A 142 7.14 2.98 1.18
C GLY A 142 6.79 1.57 1.69
N HIS A 143 6.53 1.37 2.99
CA HIS A 143 6.29 0.04 3.55
C HIS A 143 4.83 -0.43 3.36
N PHE A 144 4.65 -1.65 2.85
CA PHE A 144 3.41 -2.41 2.86
C PHE A 144 3.69 -3.81 3.44
N GLU A 145 2.98 -4.19 4.50
CA GLU A 145 2.79 -5.61 4.81
C GLU A 145 1.67 -6.13 3.88
N LEU A 146 1.97 -7.15 3.08
CA LEU A 146 0.99 -7.95 2.34
C LEU A 146 0.41 -9.03 3.25
#